data_AF-A0A957LQS9-F1
#
_entry.id   AF-A0A957LQS9-F1
#
_cell.length_a   1.000
_cell.length_b   1.000
_cell.length_c   1.000
_cell.angle_alpha   90.00
_cell.angle_beta   90.00
_cell.angle_gamma   90.00
#
_symmetry.space_group_name_H-M   'P 1'
#
loop_
_entity.id
_entity.type
_entity.pdbx_description
1 polymer ?
#
loop_
_entity_poly.entity_id
_entity_poly.type
_entity_poly.pdbx_seq_one_letter_code
_entity_poly.pdbx_strand_id
1 'polypeptide(L)'
;MPEQTDTSTLRQELYDLRLRATRLQQEILATTDPAVLDELLKDAGQVESDISSTEASLRQTEQAGAKAESQHAVTRSNKTTALDATVSLRMTHIPTAIYHLLDTDASPLLEVELVNTAREMRRVRVTARVEGYSADAVATVELDRNGEGVRKKVKLLPTLFPQATDPVHELTRATVTVLVEELIYAGENSAKIGTAVRIENHDSLPIWMLARNSAPLAVRDPQSGAWVDLTRYFGAFVTPNRPEVMAFLRKAAAHHPQKRLAGYQSDVTAQARAIFDALKEDADITYVNSLIAFNPDESARGQRVRLPRESLAERQANCIDGTLLFASLLEAASLHPAIVVVPGHAFVAWERSADSGRWAYLETTMIGTNTFAEAQEIGGRKAEFWEKQAADGDANKFRRWPLKELRTAYGITPLE
;
A
#
# COMPACT_ATOMS: atom_id res chain seq x y z
N MET A 1 39.05 19.47 10.61
CA MET A 1 38.49 18.15 10.24
C MET A 1 37.21 18.01 11.05
N PRO A 2 36.02 18.26 10.48
CA PRO A 2 34.80 18.31 11.29
C PRO A 2 34.33 16.89 11.64
N GLU A 3 33.75 16.75 12.84
CA GLU A 3 33.17 15.53 13.43
C GLU A 3 32.17 14.84 12.48
N GLN A 4 32.61 13.77 11.80
CA GLN A 4 31.77 12.91 10.93
C GLN A 4 31.54 11.51 11.52
N THR A 5 31.87 11.29 12.79
CA THR A 5 32.17 9.93 13.31
C THR A 5 30.97 9.17 13.89
N ASP A 6 29.85 9.82 14.24
CA ASP A 6 28.73 9.11 14.92
C ASP A 6 27.67 8.60 13.94
N THR A 7 27.11 9.47 13.09
CA THR A 7 26.09 9.10 12.10
C THR A 7 26.61 8.13 11.02
N SER A 8 27.87 8.28 10.59
CA SER A 8 28.46 7.37 9.59
C SER A 8 28.67 5.96 10.16
N THR A 9 29.08 5.86 11.43
CA THR A 9 29.24 4.59 12.14
C THR A 9 27.90 3.89 12.33
N LEU A 10 26.87 4.61 12.79
CA LEU A 10 25.51 4.05 12.93
C LEU A 10 24.92 3.58 11.59
N ARG A 11 25.20 4.29 10.48
CA ARG A 11 24.79 3.85 9.13
C ARG A 11 25.50 2.57 8.69
N GLN A 12 26.80 2.45 8.98
CA GLN A 12 27.58 1.26 8.67
C GLN A 12 27.11 0.05 9.49
N GLU A 13 26.90 0.24 10.80
CA GLU A 13 26.38 -0.79 11.69
C GLU A 13 25.00 -1.28 11.22
N LEU A 14 24.09 -0.35 10.90
CA LEU A 14 22.77 -0.68 10.36
C LEU A 14 22.86 -1.45 9.03
N TYR A 15 23.81 -1.10 8.16
CA TYR A 15 24.06 -1.82 6.91
C TYR A 15 24.49 -3.27 7.18
N ASP A 16 25.44 -3.48 8.09
CA ASP A 16 25.96 -4.82 8.42
C ASP A 16 24.90 -5.69 9.09
N LEU A 17 24.10 -5.10 9.99
CA LEU A 17 22.95 -5.77 10.61
C LEU A 17 21.91 -6.22 9.56
N ARG A 18 21.59 -5.36 8.59
CA ARG A 18 20.66 -5.72 7.49
C ARG A 18 21.20 -6.83 6.60
N LEU A 19 22.51 -6.83 6.34
CA LEU A 19 23.13 -7.92 5.59
C LEU A 19 23.06 -9.24 6.36
N ARG A 20 23.28 -9.21 7.68
CA ARG A 20 23.12 -10.37 8.56
C ARG A 20 21.67 -10.86 8.59
N ALA A 21 20.70 -9.97 8.74
CA ALA A 21 19.27 -10.30 8.71
C ALA A 21 18.89 -10.98 7.39
N THR A 22 19.40 -10.48 6.27
CA THR A 22 19.16 -11.07 4.94
C THR A 22 19.70 -12.50 4.84
N ARG A 23 20.91 -12.78 5.35
CA ARG A 23 21.49 -14.13 5.36
C ARG A 23 20.70 -15.09 6.24
N LEU A 24 20.37 -14.67 7.47
CA LEU A 24 19.56 -15.46 8.39
C LEU A 24 18.20 -15.80 7.76
N GLN A 25 17.58 -14.84 7.08
CA GLN A 25 16.31 -15.08 6.40
C GLN A 25 16.43 -16.15 5.30
N GLN A 26 17.52 -16.18 4.55
CA GLN A 26 17.76 -17.23 3.55
C GLN A 26 17.91 -18.61 4.20
N GLU A 27 18.62 -18.70 5.33
CA GLU A 27 18.79 -19.94 6.10
C GLU A 27 17.46 -20.42 6.68
N ILE A 28 16.64 -19.51 7.24
CA ILE A 28 15.30 -19.79 7.76
C ILE A 28 14.35 -20.32 6.67
N LEU A 29 14.48 -19.83 5.44
CA LEU A 29 13.68 -20.31 4.31
C LEU A 29 14.15 -21.67 3.78
N ALA A 30 15.42 -22.02 3.98
CA ALA A 30 16.01 -23.26 3.47
C ALA A 30 15.85 -24.46 4.42
N THR A 31 15.65 -24.23 5.72
CA THR A 31 15.53 -25.31 6.71
C THR A 31 14.10 -25.81 6.87
N THR A 32 13.96 -27.13 7.02
CA THR A 32 12.75 -27.79 7.50
C THR A 32 12.98 -28.51 8.84
N ASP A 33 14.22 -28.50 9.35
CA ASP A 33 14.53 -29.07 10.66
C ASP A 33 14.01 -28.13 11.74
N PRO A 34 13.08 -28.59 12.59
CA PRO A 34 12.47 -27.71 13.58
C PRO A 34 13.44 -27.18 14.64
N ALA A 35 14.44 -27.96 15.05
CA ALA A 35 15.42 -27.50 16.05
C ALA A 35 16.33 -26.43 15.47
N VAL A 36 16.78 -26.62 14.22
CA VAL A 36 17.59 -25.63 13.50
C VAL A 36 16.76 -24.36 13.25
N LEU A 37 15.49 -24.51 12.86
CA LEU A 37 14.58 -23.37 12.68
C LEU A 37 14.43 -22.55 13.97
N ASP A 38 14.22 -23.22 15.11
CA ASP A 38 14.04 -22.55 16.40
C ASP A 38 15.30 -21.76 16.82
N GLU A 39 16.51 -22.24 16.49
CA GLU A 39 17.76 -21.51 16.71
C GLU A 39 17.92 -20.31 15.78
N LEU A 40 17.71 -20.49 14.47
CA LEU A 40 17.79 -19.41 13.49
C LEU A 40 16.78 -18.29 13.76
N LEU A 41 15.57 -18.65 14.20
CA LEU A 41 14.55 -17.67 14.59
C LEU A 41 15.01 -16.85 15.80
N LYS A 42 15.64 -17.45 16.81
CA LYS A 42 16.20 -16.70 17.96
C LYS A 42 17.25 -15.70 17.51
N ASP A 43 18.17 -16.11 16.65
CA ASP A 43 19.20 -15.24 16.09
C ASP A 43 18.60 -14.09 15.28
N ALA A 44 17.58 -14.37 14.46
CA ALA A 44 16.85 -13.34 13.72
C ALA A 44 16.13 -12.36 14.67
N GLY A 45 15.49 -12.86 15.73
CA GLY A 45 14.83 -12.02 16.72
C GLY A 45 15.79 -11.05 17.43
N GLN A 46 17.03 -11.49 17.69
CA GLN A 46 18.08 -10.64 18.24
C GLN A 46 18.53 -9.59 17.22
N VAL A 47 18.86 -9.99 15.99
CA VAL A 47 19.30 -9.06 14.94
C VAL A 47 18.25 -7.99 14.66
N GLU A 48 16.97 -8.33 14.64
CA GLU A 48 15.87 -7.37 14.46
C GLU A 48 15.75 -6.39 15.65
N SER A 49 16.02 -6.87 16.87
CA SER A 49 16.10 -5.99 18.04
C SER A 49 17.24 -4.99 17.91
N ASP A 50 18.41 -5.47 17.46
CA ASP A 50 19.60 -4.64 17.24
C ASP A 50 19.31 -3.58 16.16
N ILE A 51 18.76 -3.98 14.99
CA ILE A 51 18.33 -3.08 13.92
C ILE A 51 17.40 -1.99 14.44
N SER A 52 16.37 -2.38 15.20
CA SER A 52 15.38 -1.44 15.73
C SER A 52 16.02 -0.40 16.66
N SER A 53 16.97 -0.84 17.51
CA SER A 53 17.69 0.06 18.41
C SER A 53 18.65 0.99 17.66
N THR A 54 19.41 0.50 16.69
CA THR A 54 20.32 1.31 15.86
C THR A 54 19.55 2.32 15.01
N GLU A 55 18.40 1.94 14.44
CA GLU A 55 17.53 2.88 13.70
C GLU A 55 16.98 3.99 14.61
N ALA A 56 16.62 3.68 15.86
CA ALA A 56 16.16 4.67 16.82
C ALA A 56 17.28 5.68 17.17
N SER A 57 18.49 5.19 17.41
CA SER A 57 19.68 6.02 17.66
C SER A 57 20.02 6.92 16.46
N LEU A 58 20.00 6.38 15.24
CA LEU A 58 20.26 7.14 14.01
C LEU A 58 19.22 8.25 13.79
N ARG A 59 17.94 8.00 14.09
CA ARG A 59 16.89 9.03 13.98
C ARG A 59 17.10 10.19 14.96
N GLN A 60 17.50 9.90 16.19
CA GLN A 60 17.80 10.95 17.17
C GLN A 60 18.93 11.87 16.70
N THR A 61 19.91 11.33 15.96
CA THR A 61 20.99 12.12 15.35
C THR A 61 20.53 12.89 14.10
N GLU A 62 19.63 12.35 13.29
CA GLU A 62 19.17 12.96 12.03
C GLU A 62 18.08 14.05 12.19
N GLN A 63 17.27 14.03 13.26
CA GLN A 63 16.20 15.02 13.51
C GLN A 63 16.69 16.47 13.72
N ALA A 64 18.00 16.72 13.73
CA ALA A 64 18.59 18.05 13.82
C ALA A 64 18.62 18.84 12.50
N GLY A 65 18.14 18.30 11.37
CA GLY A 65 18.13 19.08 10.13
C GLY A 65 17.39 18.46 8.95
N ALA A 66 16.09 18.74 8.80
CA ALA A 66 15.44 18.91 7.49
C ALA A 66 14.00 19.44 7.65
N LYS A 67 13.65 20.48 6.90
CA LYS A 67 12.26 20.84 6.56
C LYS A 67 12.05 20.46 5.09
N ALA A 68 10.95 19.76 4.78
CA ALA A 68 10.56 19.48 3.41
C ALA A 68 10.09 20.78 2.72
N GLU A 69 10.64 21.06 1.54
CA GLU A 69 10.20 22.17 0.68
C GLU A 69 9.02 21.72 -0.18
N SER A 70 7.94 22.50 -0.18
CA SER A 70 6.84 22.40 -1.13
C SER A 70 7.18 23.15 -2.41
N GLN A 71 7.02 22.51 -3.58
CA GLN A 71 7.04 23.22 -4.85
C GLN A 71 5.75 24.03 -5.00
N HIS A 72 5.90 25.33 -5.22
CA HIS A 72 4.79 26.27 -5.43
C HIS A 72 4.75 26.69 -6.89
N ALA A 73 3.56 26.63 -7.49
CA ALA A 73 3.24 27.38 -8.71
C ALA A 73 2.30 28.52 -8.32
N VAL A 74 2.67 29.75 -8.68
CA VAL A 74 1.85 30.95 -8.54
C VAL A 74 1.68 31.54 -9.94
N THR A 75 0.52 31.36 -10.56
CA THR A 75 0.17 32.08 -11.78
C THR A 75 -0.86 33.17 -11.45
N ARG A 76 -0.42 34.42 -11.71
CA ARG A 76 -1.10 35.72 -11.56
C ARG A 76 -1.26 36.24 -10.12
N SER A 77 -0.49 37.29 -9.82
CA SER A 77 -0.56 37.97 -8.53
C SER A 77 -1.93 38.65 -8.30
N ASN A 78 -2.39 38.61 -7.05
CA ASN A 78 -3.47 39.40 -6.42
C ASN A 78 -3.71 40.81 -7.02
N LYS A 79 -2.67 41.47 -7.55
CA LYS A 79 -2.70 42.80 -8.16
C LYS A 79 -3.69 42.99 -9.32
N THR A 80 -4.18 41.93 -9.96
CA THR A 80 -5.06 42.05 -11.16
C THR A 80 -6.50 41.62 -10.93
N THR A 81 -6.74 40.58 -10.12
CA THR A 81 -8.04 39.93 -10.00
C THR A 81 -8.66 40.05 -8.61
N ALA A 82 -7.88 40.49 -7.60
CA ALA A 82 -8.24 40.50 -6.19
C ALA A 82 -8.65 39.10 -5.66
N LEU A 83 -8.13 38.05 -6.32
CA LEU A 83 -8.29 36.65 -5.97
C LEU A 83 -6.91 36.01 -6.12
N ASP A 84 -6.48 35.27 -5.11
CA ASP A 84 -5.22 34.52 -5.12
C ASP A 84 -5.52 33.03 -5.03
N ALA A 85 -4.77 32.23 -5.78
CA ALA A 85 -4.92 30.79 -5.85
C ALA A 85 -3.54 30.13 -5.82
N THR A 86 -3.23 29.45 -4.72
CA THR A 86 -1.96 28.73 -4.52
C THR A 86 -2.21 27.23 -4.59
N VAL A 87 -1.65 26.58 -5.60
CA VAL A 87 -1.74 25.12 -5.79
C VAL A 87 -0.56 24.44 -5.11
N SER A 88 -0.82 23.40 -4.31
CA SER A 88 0.21 22.60 -3.64
C SER A 88 -0.05 21.11 -3.86
N LEU A 89 0.89 20.41 -4.47
CA LEU A 89 0.87 18.94 -4.52
C LEU A 89 1.09 18.38 -3.11
N ARG A 90 0.24 17.43 -2.73
CA ARG A 90 0.34 16.69 -1.46
C ARG A 90 0.86 15.27 -1.69
N MET A 91 0.74 14.75 -2.92
CA MET A 91 1.38 13.53 -3.38
C MET A 91 2.08 13.77 -4.71
N THR A 92 3.40 13.56 -4.76
CA THR A 92 4.21 13.62 -5.99
C THR A 92 4.35 12.25 -6.67
N HIS A 93 4.17 11.17 -5.89
CA HIS A 93 4.18 9.78 -6.33
C HIS A 93 2.80 9.17 -6.04
N ILE A 94 2.05 8.87 -7.09
CA ILE A 94 0.71 8.28 -7.01
C ILE A 94 0.86 6.77 -6.79
N PRO A 95 0.41 6.24 -5.63
CA PRO A 95 0.45 4.81 -5.36
C PRO A 95 -0.71 4.10 -6.08
N THR A 96 -0.54 3.88 -7.38
CA THR A 96 -1.57 3.35 -8.29
C THR A 96 -2.28 2.10 -7.75
N ALA A 97 -1.56 1.23 -7.04
CA ALA A 97 -2.07 -0.01 -6.47
C ALA A 97 -3.10 0.16 -5.33
N ILE A 98 -3.13 1.32 -4.68
CA ILE A 98 -4.00 1.57 -3.51
C ILE A 98 -4.75 2.90 -3.62
N TYR A 99 -4.64 3.59 -4.75
CA TYR A 99 -5.20 4.93 -4.91
C TYR A 99 -6.72 4.97 -4.71
N HIS A 100 -7.42 3.90 -5.10
CA HIS A 100 -8.87 3.75 -4.89
C HIS A 100 -9.28 3.63 -3.42
N LEU A 101 -8.32 3.43 -2.52
CA LEU A 101 -8.54 3.34 -1.07
C LEU A 101 -8.22 4.65 -0.35
N LEU A 102 -7.67 5.65 -1.07
CA LEU A 102 -7.36 6.95 -0.49
C LEU A 102 -8.60 7.82 -0.40
N ASP A 103 -8.67 8.63 0.66
CA ASP A 103 -9.72 9.59 0.89
C ASP A 103 -9.23 11.03 0.69
N THR A 104 -10.11 11.90 0.20
CA THR A 104 -9.76 13.29 -0.15
C THR A 104 -9.37 14.12 1.07
N ASP A 105 -9.96 13.87 2.24
CA ASP A 105 -9.66 14.65 3.43
C ASP A 105 -8.36 14.21 4.10
N ALA A 106 -8.14 12.90 4.17
CA ALA A 106 -6.95 12.32 4.81
C ALA A 106 -5.72 12.31 3.91
N SER A 107 -5.88 12.07 2.60
CA SER A 107 -4.79 11.86 1.65
C SER A 107 -5.09 12.47 0.27
N PRO A 108 -5.34 13.79 0.19
CA PRO A 108 -5.59 14.46 -1.08
C PRO A 108 -4.37 14.35 -2.02
N LEU A 109 -4.61 14.39 -3.33
CA LEU A 109 -3.53 14.54 -4.31
C LEU A 109 -2.93 15.94 -4.24
N LEU A 110 -3.81 16.94 -4.13
CA LEU A 110 -3.42 18.34 -4.06
C LEU A 110 -4.39 19.15 -3.19
N GLU A 111 -3.89 20.30 -2.74
CA GLU A 111 -4.66 21.32 -2.04
C GLU A 111 -4.51 22.65 -2.79
N VAL A 112 -5.61 23.37 -2.96
CA VAL A 112 -5.62 24.74 -3.47
C VAL A 112 -6.06 25.68 -2.36
N GLU A 113 -5.18 26.59 -1.95
CA GLU A 113 -5.52 27.69 -1.04
C GLU A 113 -6.01 28.88 -1.86
N LEU A 114 -7.24 29.31 -1.58
CA LEU A 114 -7.90 30.42 -2.24
C LEU A 114 -8.03 31.59 -1.26
N VAL A 115 -7.69 32.80 -1.69
CA VAL A 115 -7.80 34.02 -0.88
C VAL A 115 -8.50 35.12 -1.67
N ASN A 116 -9.66 35.57 -1.19
CA ASN A 116 -10.38 36.71 -1.75
C ASN A 116 -9.97 38.01 -1.04
N THR A 117 -9.49 38.98 -1.80
CA THR A 117 -9.17 40.34 -1.32
C THR A 117 -10.11 41.39 -1.89
N ALA A 118 -11.10 40.98 -2.71
CA ALA A 118 -12.11 41.85 -3.27
C ALA A 118 -13.14 42.29 -2.23
N ARG A 119 -13.85 43.39 -2.53
CA ARG A 119 -14.95 43.91 -1.69
C ARG A 119 -16.28 43.17 -1.91
N GLU A 120 -16.30 42.21 -2.83
CA GLU A 120 -17.45 41.40 -3.20
C GLU A 120 -17.18 39.92 -2.93
N MET A 121 -18.25 39.15 -2.74
CA MET A 121 -18.13 37.70 -2.63
C MET A 121 -17.72 37.11 -3.97
N ARG A 122 -16.91 36.06 -3.95
CA ARG A 122 -16.43 35.38 -5.16
C ARG A 122 -16.87 33.94 -5.14
N ARG A 123 -17.40 33.44 -6.25
CA ARG A 123 -17.67 32.00 -6.44
C ARG A 123 -16.57 31.43 -7.32
N VAL A 124 -15.84 30.45 -6.81
CA VAL A 124 -14.66 29.88 -7.47
C VAL A 124 -14.87 28.39 -7.69
N ARG A 125 -14.62 27.92 -8.91
CA ARG A 125 -14.57 26.50 -9.26
C ARG A 125 -13.12 26.10 -9.44
N VAL A 126 -12.72 25.04 -8.76
CA VAL A 126 -11.41 24.40 -8.91
C VAL A 126 -11.64 23.03 -9.54
N THR A 127 -10.93 22.77 -10.64
CA THR A 127 -10.95 21.48 -11.34
C THR A 127 -9.54 20.91 -11.34
N ALA A 128 -9.39 19.64 -11.00
CA ALA A 128 -8.13 18.92 -11.08
C ALA A 128 -8.31 17.59 -11.81
N ARG A 129 -7.33 17.23 -12.63
CA ARG A 129 -7.29 15.93 -13.31
C ARG A 129 -5.87 15.42 -13.48
N VAL A 130 -5.71 14.11 -13.48
CA VAL A 130 -4.49 13.44 -13.94
C VAL A 130 -4.67 13.12 -15.42
N GLU A 131 -3.90 13.80 -16.27
CA GLU A 131 -4.07 13.74 -17.73
C GLU A 131 -4.01 12.29 -18.24
N GLY A 132 -5.10 11.85 -18.89
CA GLY A 132 -5.24 10.50 -19.44
C GLY A 132 -5.55 9.40 -18.42
N TYR A 133 -5.50 9.68 -17.10
CA TYR A 133 -5.66 8.67 -16.06
C TYR A 133 -6.89 8.87 -15.17
N SER A 134 -7.49 10.06 -15.09
CA SER A 134 -8.58 10.33 -14.15
C SER A 134 -9.78 11.06 -14.74
N ALA A 135 -10.91 10.96 -14.03
CA ALA A 135 -12.00 11.91 -14.15
C ALA A 135 -11.62 13.27 -13.55
N ASP A 136 -12.47 14.27 -13.79
CA ASP A 136 -12.30 15.60 -13.19
C ASP A 136 -12.77 15.56 -11.73
N ALA A 137 -11.89 15.91 -10.79
CA ALA A 137 -12.30 16.33 -9.47
C ALA A 137 -12.66 17.81 -9.51
N VAL A 138 -13.90 18.15 -9.14
CA VAL A 138 -14.40 19.52 -9.18
C VAL A 138 -14.91 19.91 -7.80
N ALA A 139 -14.49 21.09 -7.33
CA ALA A 139 -15.02 21.72 -6.14
C ALA A 139 -15.42 23.16 -6.46
N THR A 140 -16.59 23.58 -5.98
CA THR A 140 -17.04 24.97 -6.11
C THR A 140 -17.25 25.55 -4.73
N VAL A 141 -16.60 26.67 -4.44
CA VAL A 141 -16.65 27.34 -3.14
C VAL A 141 -16.99 28.81 -3.31
N GLU A 142 -17.65 29.37 -2.30
CA GLU A 142 -17.86 30.81 -2.16
C GLU A 142 -16.85 31.37 -1.17
N LEU A 143 -16.20 32.48 -1.52
CA LEU A 143 -15.27 33.21 -0.67
C LEU A 143 -15.92 34.52 -0.23
N ASP A 144 -15.93 34.77 1.07
CA ASP A 144 -16.50 35.98 1.64
C ASP A 144 -15.64 37.21 1.31
N ARG A 145 -16.23 38.40 1.43
CA ARG A 145 -15.54 39.69 1.25
C ARG A 145 -14.75 40.15 2.48
N ASN A 146 -15.03 39.57 3.65
CA ASN A 146 -14.38 39.89 4.93
C ASN A 146 -14.59 38.75 5.94
N GLY A 147 -13.83 38.75 7.03
CA GLY A 147 -13.91 37.73 8.08
C GLY A 147 -13.18 36.44 7.73
N GLU A 148 -13.59 35.32 8.34
CA GLU A 148 -12.90 34.03 8.20
C GLU A 148 -13.10 33.37 6.82
N GLY A 149 -14.22 33.63 6.15
CA GLY A 149 -14.54 33.02 4.85
C GLY A 149 -13.81 33.61 3.64
N VAL A 150 -12.93 34.60 3.84
CA VAL A 150 -12.07 35.16 2.77
C VAL A 150 -11.04 34.15 2.28
N ARG A 151 -10.71 33.15 3.10
CA ARG A 151 -9.72 32.11 2.81
C ARG A 151 -10.38 30.75 2.89
N LYS A 152 -10.21 29.93 1.86
CA LYS A 152 -10.64 28.53 1.87
C LYS A 152 -9.58 27.62 1.27
N LYS A 153 -9.46 26.42 1.82
CA LYS A 153 -8.63 25.34 1.29
C LYS A 153 -9.51 24.31 0.62
N VAL A 154 -9.16 23.95 -0.61
CA VAL A 154 -9.88 22.98 -1.42
C VAL A 154 -8.97 21.78 -1.64
N LYS A 155 -9.33 20.63 -1.08
CA LYS A 155 -8.64 19.36 -1.26
C LYS A 155 -9.25 18.60 -2.42
N LEU A 156 -8.40 18.03 -3.29
CA LEU A 156 -8.84 17.33 -4.50
C LEU A 156 -8.09 16.00 -4.63
N LEU A 157 -8.84 14.95 -4.96
CA LEU A 157 -8.35 13.61 -5.25
C LEU A 157 -9.11 13.07 -6.50
N PRO A 158 -8.59 13.32 -7.72
CA PRO A 158 -9.22 12.87 -8.96
C PRO A 158 -9.35 11.34 -9.03
N THR A 159 -10.56 10.83 -9.30
CA THR A 159 -10.79 9.39 -9.42
C THR A 159 -10.08 8.81 -10.64
N LEU A 160 -9.13 7.90 -10.43
CA LEU A 160 -8.42 7.21 -11.53
C LEU A 160 -9.33 6.21 -12.24
N PHE A 161 -9.18 6.10 -13.55
CA PHE A 161 -9.82 5.07 -14.35
C PHE A 161 -9.03 3.77 -14.26
N PRO A 162 -9.62 2.65 -13.78
CA PRO A 162 -8.90 1.38 -13.68
C PRO A 162 -8.25 0.93 -14.99
N GLN A 163 -8.92 1.14 -16.13
CA GLN A 163 -8.41 0.74 -17.44
C GLN A 163 -7.20 1.57 -17.90
N ALA A 164 -7.09 2.82 -17.43
CA ALA A 164 -5.96 3.68 -17.76
C ALA A 164 -4.74 3.37 -16.88
N THR A 165 -4.97 2.86 -15.67
CA THR A 165 -3.89 2.54 -14.71
C THR A 165 -3.42 1.10 -14.76
N ASP A 166 -4.23 0.17 -15.28
CA ASP A 166 -3.87 -1.24 -15.47
C ASP A 166 -2.51 -1.45 -16.16
N PRO A 167 -2.16 -0.75 -17.28
CA PRO A 167 -0.89 -0.96 -17.97
C PRO A 167 0.33 -0.32 -17.28
N VAL A 168 0.17 0.37 -16.15
CA VAL A 168 1.26 1.04 -15.43
C VAL A 168 2.05 0.01 -14.64
N HIS A 169 2.94 -0.73 -15.28
CA HIS A 169 3.79 -1.75 -14.64
C HIS A 169 5.17 -1.24 -14.22
N GLU A 170 5.51 -0.02 -14.61
CA GLU A 170 6.77 0.65 -14.29
C GLU A 170 6.49 2.11 -13.88
N LEU A 171 7.48 2.71 -13.21
CA LEU A 171 7.43 4.12 -12.84
C LEU A 171 7.18 4.98 -14.08
N THR A 172 6.01 5.63 -14.11
CA THR A 172 5.53 6.33 -15.30
C THR A 172 5.31 7.81 -15.00
N ARG A 173 5.84 8.69 -15.83
CA ARG A 173 5.63 10.13 -15.65
C ARG A 173 4.22 10.51 -16.10
N ALA A 174 3.55 11.33 -15.30
CA ALA A 174 2.24 11.90 -15.63
C ALA A 174 2.17 13.38 -15.27
N THR A 175 1.03 14.00 -15.54
CA THR A 175 0.79 15.42 -15.27
C THR A 175 -0.56 15.58 -14.62
N VAL A 176 -0.58 16.39 -13.56
CA VAL A 176 -1.81 16.90 -12.98
C VAL A 176 -2.06 18.27 -13.57
N THR A 177 -3.24 18.47 -14.15
CA THR A 177 -3.70 19.79 -14.58
C THR A 177 -4.66 20.33 -13.54
N VAL A 178 -4.48 21.59 -13.15
CA VAL A 178 -5.35 22.30 -12.22
C VAL A 178 -5.87 23.56 -12.90
N LEU A 179 -7.18 23.76 -12.87
CA LEU A 179 -7.86 24.92 -13.43
C LEU A 179 -8.69 25.59 -12.33
N VAL A 180 -8.40 26.87 -12.06
CA VAL A 180 -9.15 27.71 -11.10
C VAL A 180 -9.88 28.80 -11.86
N GLU A 181 -11.20 28.80 -11.70
CA GLU A 181 -12.12 29.65 -12.44
C GLU A 181 -13.01 30.45 -11.48
N GLU A 182 -13.08 31.76 -11.67
CA GLU A 182 -14.13 32.56 -11.07
C GLU A 182 -15.40 32.46 -11.92
N LEU A 183 -16.52 32.11 -11.27
CA LEU A 183 -17.85 32.05 -11.87
C LEU A 183 -18.56 33.40 -11.66
N ILE A 184 -18.74 34.14 -12.74
CA ILE A 184 -19.37 35.45 -12.73
C ILE A 184 -20.82 35.31 -13.20
N TYR A 185 -21.76 35.62 -12.31
CA TYR A 185 -23.17 35.73 -12.67
C TYR A 185 -23.43 37.11 -13.25
N ALA A 186 -23.88 37.16 -14.51
CA ALA A 186 -24.41 38.39 -15.07
C ALA A 186 -25.68 38.77 -14.29
N GLY A 187 -25.66 39.94 -13.62
CA GLY A 187 -26.78 40.41 -12.80
C GLY A 187 -28.07 40.62 -13.59
N GLU A 188 -29.20 40.72 -12.88
CA GLU A 188 -30.60 40.76 -13.38
C GLU A 188 -30.91 41.77 -14.51
N ASN A 189 -30.02 42.73 -14.79
CA ASN A 189 -30.18 43.74 -15.86
C ASN A 189 -29.29 43.51 -17.10
N SER A 190 -28.65 42.34 -17.23
CA SER A 190 -27.76 42.05 -18.36
C SER A 190 -28.49 41.21 -19.40
N ALA A 191 -28.76 41.75 -20.59
CA ALA A 191 -29.43 41.06 -21.71
C ALA A 191 -28.64 39.89 -22.33
N LYS A 192 -27.67 39.32 -21.60
CA LYS A 192 -26.95 38.10 -21.94
C LYS A 192 -26.99 37.18 -20.72
N ILE A 193 -27.93 36.24 -20.76
CA ILE A 193 -27.95 35.11 -19.82
C ILE A 193 -26.76 34.22 -20.18
N GLY A 194 -25.69 34.32 -19.39
CA GLY A 194 -24.49 33.49 -19.53
C GLY A 194 -23.59 33.63 -18.31
N THR A 195 -23.11 32.50 -17.79
CA THR A 195 -22.05 32.48 -16.77
C THR A 195 -20.75 32.87 -17.46
N ALA A 196 -20.24 34.08 -17.20
CA ALA A 196 -18.90 34.44 -17.63
C ALA A 196 -17.90 33.75 -16.69
N VAL A 197 -16.78 33.27 -17.25
CA VAL A 197 -15.74 32.57 -16.51
C VAL A 197 -14.45 33.38 -16.65
N ARG A 198 -13.81 33.70 -15.53
CA ARG A 198 -12.45 34.26 -15.51
C ARG A 198 -11.49 33.19 -15.01
N ILE A 199 -10.44 32.90 -15.79
CA ILE A 199 -9.40 31.94 -15.40
C ILE A 199 -8.39 32.67 -14.53
N GLU A 200 -8.27 32.21 -13.28
CA GLU A 200 -7.30 32.72 -12.31
C GLU A 200 -5.97 31.97 -12.41
N ASN A 201 -6.06 30.63 -12.45
CA ASN A 201 -4.91 29.74 -12.53
C ASN A 201 -5.21 28.61 -13.51
N HIS A 202 -4.23 28.24 -14.32
CA HIS A 202 -4.27 27.04 -15.14
C HIS A 202 -2.85 26.47 -15.24
N ASP A 203 -2.54 25.56 -14.33
CA ASP A 203 -1.21 25.02 -14.14
C ASP A 203 -1.16 23.53 -14.46
N SER A 204 0.02 23.07 -14.88
CA SER A 204 0.35 21.67 -15.08
C SER A 204 1.53 21.32 -14.19
N LEU A 205 1.36 20.31 -13.33
CA LEU A 205 2.35 19.88 -12.35
C LEU A 205 2.80 18.45 -12.66
N PRO A 206 4.12 18.19 -12.75
CA PRO A 206 4.61 16.84 -13.02
C PRO A 206 4.44 15.96 -11.78
N ILE A 207 4.03 14.71 -12.01
CA ILE A 207 3.93 13.67 -10.99
C ILE A 207 4.46 12.35 -11.55
N TRP A 208 4.61 11.37 -10.67
CA TRP A 208 4.95 10.00 -11.03
C TRP A 208 3.84 9.06 -10.63
N MET A 209 3.42 8.20 -11.56
CA MET A 209 2.60 7.03 -11.29
C MET A 209 3.52 5.90 -10.87
N LEU A 210 3.35 5.40 -9.64
CA LEU A 210 4.02 4.18 -9.22
C LEU A 210 3.40 2.98 -9.95
N ALA A 211 4.20 1.94 -10.17
CA ALA A 211 3.71 0.72 -10.78
C ALA A 211 2.49 0.17 -9.99
N ARG A 212 1.47 -0.30 -10.72
CA ARG A 212 0.24 -0.87 -10.17
C ARG A 212 0.49 -2.10 -9.29
N ASN A 213 1.62 -2.76 -9.49
CA ASN A 213 2.06 -3.90 -8.72
C ASN A 213 3.14 -3.55 -7.69
N SER A 214 3.35 -2.25 -7.41
CA SER A 214 4.19 -1.78 -6.30
C SER A 214 3.35 -1.68 -5.03
N ALA A 215 3.55 -2.62 -4.11
CA ALA A 215 2.87 -2.61 -2.82
C ALA A 215 3.59 -1.71 -1.83
N PRO A 216 2.88 -0.80 -1.14
CA PRO A 216 3.48 0.03 -0.11
C PRO A 216 3.74 -0.79 1.17
N LEU A 217 4.97 -0.71 1.68
CA LEU A 217 5.37 -1.36 2.93
C LEU A 217 5.32 -0.38 4.10
N ALA A 218 5.90 0.81 3.90
CA ALA A 218 5.94 1.85 4.93
C ALA A 218 6.17 3.22 4.31
N VAL A 219 5.80 4.28 5.03
CA VAL A 219 6.13 5.66 4.67
C VAL A 219 6.62 6.40 5.92
N ARG A 220 7.49 7.38 5.78
CA ARG A 220 7.87 8.24 6.91
C ARG A 220 6.79 9.28 7.16
N ASP A 221 6.38 9.40 8.42
CA ASP A 221 5.59 10.52 8.90
C ASP A 221 6.41 11.82 8.77
N PRO A 222 5.93 12.84 8.05
CA PRO A 222 6.70 14.07 7.86
C PRO A 222 6.94 14.90 9.12
N GLN A 223 6.14 14.73 10.18
CA GLN A 223 6.26 15.46 11.44
C GLN A 223 7.19 14.75 12.41
N SER A 224 7.01 13.45 12.59
CA SER A 224 7.80 12.66 13.55
C SER A 224 9.04 12.00 12.93
N GLY A 225 9.08 11.86 11.60
CA GLY A 225 10.10 11.11 10.87
C GLY A 225 10.01 9.58 11.07
N ALA A 226 9.03 9.09 11.83
CA ALA A 226 8.85 7.68 12.13
C ALA A 226 8.27 6.92 10.93
N TRP A 227 8.65 5.65 10.76
CA TRP A 227 8.00 4.77 9.79
C TRP A 227 6.58 4.44 10.23
N VAL A 228 5.63 4.68 9.33
CA VAL A 228 4.24 4.27 9.43
C VAL A 228 4.08 3.01 8.61
N ASP A 229 3.57 1.95 9.24
CA ASP A 229 3.29 0.68 8.58
C ASP A 229 2.11 0.81 7.59
N LEU A 230 2.35 0.36 6.36
CA LEU A 230 1.36 0.34 5.29
C LEU A 230 1.00 -1.10 4.87
N THR A 231 1.53 -2.12 5.55
CA THR A 231 1.37 -3.52 5.15
C THR A 231 -0.07 -4.01 5.18
N ARG A 232 -0.97 -3.34 5.92
CA ARG A 232 -2.43 -3.58 5.82
C ARG A 232 -2.95 -3.48 4.38
N TYR A 233 -2.34 -2.63 3.54
CA TYR A 233 -2.76 -2.46 2.15
C TYR A 233 -2.43 -3.64 1.24
N PHE A 234 -1.66 -4.63 1.71
CA PHE A 234 -1.58 -5.91 1.02
C PHE A 234 -2.95 -6.56 0.82
N GLY A 235 -3.96 -6.24 1.66
CA GLY A 235 -5.33 -6.68 1.42
C GLY A 235 -5.93 -6.23 0.08
N ALA A 236 -5.43 -5.14 -0.52
CA ALA A 236 -5.85 -4.72 -1.86
C ALA A 236 -5.39 -5.70 -2.95
N PHE A 237 -4.27 -6.39 -2.73
CA PHE A 237 -3.69 -7.35 -3.67
C PHE A 237 -4.32 -8.74 -3.58
N VAL A 238 -5.15 -8.98 -2.56
CA VAL A 238 -6.00 -10.17 -2.49
C VAL A 238 -7.24 -9.95 -3.34
N THR A 239 -7.35 -10.72 -4.41
CA THR A 239 -8.29 -10.50 -5.53
C THR A 239 -9.13 -11.77 -5.79
N PRO A 240 -10.03 -12.15 -4.86
CA PRO A 240 -10.72 -13.45 -4.88
C PRO A 240 -11.67 -13.64 -6.07
N ASN A 241 -12.21 -12.55 -6.61
CA ASN A 241 -13.25 -12.58 -7.64
C ASN A 241 -12.69 -12.59 -9.08
N ARG A 242 -11.36 -12.63 -9.24
CA ARG A 242 -10.72 -12.65 -10.54
C ARG A 242 -11.03 -13.97 -11.27
N PRO A 243 -11.36 -13.95 -12.58
CA PRO A 243 -11.69 -15.15 -13.34
C PRO A 243 -10.62 -16.25 -13.24
N GLU A 244 -9.34 -15.88 -13.18
CA GLU A 244 -8.21 -16.78 -13.05
C GLU A 244 -8.21 -17.51 -11.70
N VAL A 245 -8.51 -16.79 -10.61
CA VAL A 245 -8.63 -17.35 -9.25
C VAL A 245 -9.84 -18.29 -9.17
N MET A 246 -10.99 -17.85 -9.69
CA MET A 246 -12.22 -18.66 -9.72
C MET A 246 -12.08 -19.92 -10.58
N ALA A 247 -11.41 -19.83 -11.73
CA ALA A 247 -11.10 -20.98 -12.56
C ALA A 247 -10.15 -21.95 -11.84
N PHE A 248 -9.18 -21.43 -11.09
CA PHE A 248 -8.25 -22.24 -10.32
C PHE A 248 -8.90 -22.96 -9.14
N LEU A 249 -9.90 -22.37 -8.48
CA LEU A 249 -10.67 -23.05 -7.43
C LEU A 249 -11.29 -24.37 -7.90
N ARG A 250 -11.65 -24.47 -9.19
CA ARG A 250 -12.16 -25.73 -9.75
C ARG A 250 -11.08 -26.81 -9.79
N LYS A 251 -9.82 -26.45 -10.05
CA LYS A 251 -8.67 -27.37 -9.96
C LYS A 251 -8.45 -27.79 -8.51
N ALA A 252 -8.41 -26.84 -7.58
CA ALA A 252 -8.34 -27.13 -6.14
C ALA A 252 -9.47 -28.06 -5.67
N ALA A 253 -10.71 -27.83 -6.09
CA ALA A 253 -11.81 -28.73 -5.79
C ALA A 253 -11.56 -30.16 -6.29
N ALA A 254 -10.88 -30.34 -7.43
CA ALA A 254 -10.53 -31.66 -7.95
C ALA A 254 -9.49 -32.39 -7.07
N HIS A 255 -8.65 -31.69 -6.32
CA HIS A 255 -7.74 -32.31 -5.33
C HIS A 255 -8.45 -32.68 -4.03
N HIS A 256 -9.59 -32.06 -3.72
CA HIS A 256 -10.35 -32.38 -2.53
C HIS A 256 -10.98 -33.79 -2.61
N PRO A 257 -10.95 -34.63 -1.56
CA PRO A 257 -11.50 -35.99 -1.62
C PRO A 257 -12.98 -36.06 -2.04
N GLN A 258 -13.78 -35.09 -1.60
CA GLN A 258 -15.21 -34.97 -1.94
C GLN A 258 -15.47 -34.14 -3.21
N LYS A 259 -14.42 -33.77 -3.96
CA LYS A 259 -14.49 -32.99 -5.20
C LYS A 259 -15.28 -31.67 -5.08
N ARG A 260 -15.20 -31.00 -3.91
CA ARG A 260 -15.91 -29.76 -3.59
C ARG A 260 -15.15 -28.94 -2.55
N LEU A 261 -15.31 -27.62 -2.60
CA LEU A 261 -14.91 -26.69 -1.55
C LEU A 261 -16.20 -26.07 -1.01
N ALA A 262 -16.49 -26.24 0.28
CA ALA A 262 -17.77 -25.85 0.90
C ALA A 262 -17.58 -24.86 2.07
N GLY A 263 -16.44 -24.16 2.12
CA GLY A 263 -16.11 -23.19 3.16
C GLY A 263 -16.16 -23.84 4.54
N TYR A 264 -16.74 -23.15 5.52
CA TYR A 264 -16.85 -23.64 6.90
C TYR A 264 -17.86 -24.77 7.12
N GLN A 265 -18.57 -25.23 6.09
CA GLN A 265 -19.48 -26.38 6.17
C GLN A 265 -18.76 -27.73 5.98
N SER A 266 -17.44 -27.70 5.73
CA SER A 266 -16.59 -28.89 5.59
C SER A 266 -15.26 -28.68 6.32
N ASP A 267 -14.43 -29.73 6.34
CA ASP A 267 -13.08 -29.64 6.90
C ASP A 267 -12.27 -28.56 6.17
N VAL A 268 -11.91 -27.51 6.90
CA VAL A 268 -11.12 -26.38 6.40
C VAL A 268 -9.71 -26.82 6.04
N THR A 269 -9.13 -27.75 6.79
CA THR A 269 -7.77 -28.25 6.56
C THR A 269 -7.69 -29.04 5.26
N ALA A 270 -8.70 -29.87 4.98
CA ALA A 270 -8.79 -30.60 3.71
C ALA A 270 -8.91 -29.67 2.50
N GLN A 271 -9.64 -28.56 2.64
CA GLN A 271 -9.77 -27.55 1.57
C GLN A 271 -8.48 -26.76 1.36
N ALA A 272 -7.82 -26.32 2.44
CA ALA A 272 -6.51 -25.66 2.35
C ALA A 272 -5.45 -26.58 1.74
N ARG A 273 -5.45 -27.87 2.11
CA ARG A 273 -4.60 -28.89 1.49
C ARG A 273 -4.88 -29.03 -0.01
N ALA A 274 -6.14 -29.13 -0.40
CA ALA A 274 -6.50 -29.25 -1.81
C ALA A 274 -6.08 -28.03 -2.65
N ILE A 275 -6.11 -26.82 -2.06
CA ILE A 275 -5.56 -25.60 -2.68
C ILE A 275 -4.03 -25.71 -2.82
N PHE A 276 -3.33 -26.14 -1.77
CA PHE A 276 -1.88 -26.33 -1.79
C PHE A 276 -1.46 -27.35 -2.86
N ASP A 277 -2.11 -28.51 -2.87
CA ASP A 277 -1.79 -29.61 -3.80
C ASP A 277 -2.06 -29.17 -5.25
N ALA A 278 -3.15 -28.42 -5.51
CA ALA A 278 -3.39 -27.86 -6.84
C ALA A 278 -2.33 -26.83 -7.25
N LEU A 279 -1.92 -25.92 -6.35
CA LEU A 279 -0.86 -24.95 -6.64
C LEU A 279 0.48 -25.64 -6.94
N LYS A 280 0.76 -26.74 -6.25
CA LYS A 280 1.95 -27.55 -6.45
C LYS A 280 1.89 -28.34 -7.76
N GLU A 281 0.84 -29.12 -7.97
CA GLU A 281 0.77 -30.12 -9.04
C GLU A 281 0.23 -29.56 -10.36
N ASP A 282 -0.74 -28.65 -10.32
CA ASP A 282 -1.41 -28.13 -11.53
C ASP A 282 -0.87 -26.77 -11.99
N ALA A 283 -0.44 -25.91 -11.06
CA ALA A 283 0.17 -24.61 -11.38
C ALA A 283 1.70 -24.65 -11.41
N ASP A 284 2.33 -25.64 -10.77
CA ASP A 284 3.79 -25.78 -10.71
C ASP A 284 4.48 -24.50 -10.19
N ILE A 285 3.93 -23.94 -9.10
CA ILE A 285 4.41 -22.67 -8.54
C ILE A 285 5.84 -22.83 -8.03
N THR A 286 6.75 -22.09 -8.64
CA THR A 286 8.16 -22.01 -8.26
C THR A 286 8.46 -20.74 -7.46
N TYR A 287 9.29 -20.86 -6.41
CA TYR A 287 9.72 -19.67 -5.67
C TYR A 287 10.69 -18.82 -6.50
N VAL A 288 10.33 -17.56 -6.77
CA VAL A 288 11.19 -16.61 -7.49
C VAL A 288 11.16 -15.25 -6.80
N ASN A 289 12.28 -14.91 -6.15
CA ASN A 289 12.42 -13.65 -5.44
C ASN A 289 12.61 -12.47 -6.43
N SER A 290 11.58 -11.64 -6.60
CA SER A 290 11.60 -10.46 -7.49
C SER A 290 10.86 -9.30 -6.82
N LEU A 291 11.59 -8.54 -6.00
CA LEU A 291 11.02 -7.50 -5.13
C LEU A 291 11.20 -6.08 -5.67
N ILE A 292 12.00 -5.91 -6.72
CA ILE A 292 12.42 -4.58 -7.20
C ILE A 292 11.20 -3.80 -7.69
N ALA A 293 10.91 -2.70 -6.99
CA ALA A 293 9.99 -1.66 -7.42
C ALA A 293 10.72 -0.32 -7.40
N PHE A 294 10.55 0.47 -8.46
CA PHE A 294 11.17 1.79 -8.56
C PHE A 294 10.25 2.85 -7.93
N ASN A 295 10.72 3.47 -6.86
CA ASN A 295 10.13 4.66 -6.27
C ASN A 295 11.28 5.63 -5.93
N PRO A 296 11.35 6.82 -6.54
CA PRO A 296 12.42 7.77 -6.24
C PRO A 296 12.17 8.52 -4.91
N ASP A 297 11.04 8.31 -4.25
CA ASP A 297 10.78 8.81 -2.91
C ASP A 297 11.44 7.92 -1.84
N GLU A 298 12.59 8.37 -1.33
CA GLU A 298 13.33 7.69 -0.25
C GLU A 298 12.58 7.68 1.10
N SER A 299 11.53 8.49 1.24
CA SER A 299 10.66 8.49 2.43
C SER A 299 9.60 7.39 2.40
N ALA A 300 9.52 6.62 1.31
CA ALA A 300 8.60 5.51 1.15
C ALA A 300 9.35 4.20 0.86
N ARG A 301 8.86 3.10 1.42
CA ARG A 301 9.31 1.73 1.14
C ARG A 301 8.19 0.98 0.46
N GLY A 302 8.53 0.25 -0.59
CA GLY A 302 7.62 -0.61 -1.32
C GLY A 302 8.36 -1.80 -1.91
N GLN A 303 7.61 -2.77 -2.40
CA GLN A 303 8.15 -3.87 -3.18
C GLN A 303 7.21 -4.22 -4.33
N ARG A 304 7.78 -4.78 -5.39
CA ARG A 304 6.99 -5.39 -6.45
C ARG A 304 6.30 -6.64 -5.92
N VAL A 305 5.03 -6.78 -6.24
CA VAL A 305 4.16 -7.89 -5.86
C VAL A 305 3.44 -8.39 -7.09
N ARG A 306 3.60 -9.66 -7.43
CA ARG A 306 2.77 -10.28 -8.47
C ARG A 306 1.36 -10.43 -7.96
N LEU A 307 0.39 -10.01 -8.77
CA LEU A 307 -1.01 -10.25 -8.48
C LEU A 307 -1.32 -11.76 -8.58
N PRO A 308 -2.33 -12.27 -7.87
CA PRO A 308 -2.71 -13.69 -7.92
C PRO A 308 -2.85 -14.26 -9.34
N ARG A 309 -3.45 -13.50 -10.27
CA ARG A 309 -3.55 -13.90 -11.68
C ARG A 309 -2.18 -14.00 -12.38
N GLU A 310 -1.24 -13.13 -12.03
CA GLU A 310 0.11 -13.09 -12.60
C GLU A 310 0.92 -14.27 -12.07
N SER A 311 0.85 -14.56 -10.76
CA SER A 311 1.51 -15.74 -10.17
C SER A 311 1.02 -17.05 -10.76
N LEU A 312 -0.29 -17.18 -11.03
CA LEU A 312 -0.86 -18.35 -11.71
C LEU A 312 -0.40 -18.46 -13.17
N ALA A 313 -0.35 -17.33 -13.89
CA ALA A 313 0.04 -17.31 -15.30
C ALA A 313 1.54 -17.58 -15.50
N GLU A 314 2.38 -16.95 -14.69
CA GLU A 314 3.85 -17.03 -14.74
C GLU A 314 4.42 -18.24 -13.99
N ARG A 315 3.59 -18.93 -13.19
CA ARG A 315 3.96 -20.10 -12.37
C ARG A 315 5.06 -19.81 -11.35
N GLN A 316 5.07 -18.59 -10.83
CA GLN A 316 6.09 -18.15 -9.89
C GLN A 316 5.56 -17.18 -8.84
N ALA A 317 6.17 -17.23 -7.67
CA ALA A 317 5.81 -16.39 -6.53
C ALA A 317 7.02 -16.19 -5.59
N ASN A 318 7.19 -14.99 -5.04
CA ASN A 318 7.97 -14.82 -3.81
C ASN A 318 7.10 -15.10 -2.56
N CYS A 319 7.60 -14.79 -1.36
CA CYS A 319 6.87 -15.02 -0.11
C CYS A 319 5.53 -14.29 -0.04
N ILE A 320 5.50 -12.99 -0.38
CA ILE A 320 4.26 -12.21 -0.35
C ILE A 320 3.34 -12.55 -1.53
N ASP A 321 3.87 -12.78 -2.74
CA ASP A 321 3.10 -13.19 -3.91
C ASP A 321 2.31 -14.47 -3.59
N GLY A 322 3.00 -15.46 -3.01
CA GLY A 322 2.42 -16.74 -2.62
C GLY A 322 1.39 -16.58 -1.51
N THR A 323 1.67 -15.72 -0.52
CA THR A 323 0.74 -15.39 0.57
C THR A 323 -0.56 -14.80 0.01
N LEU A 324 -0.47 -13.85 -0.92
CA LEU A 324 -1.62 -13.16 -1.49
C LEU A 324 -2.42 -14.05 -2.44
N LEU A 325 -1.73 -14.88 -3.24
CA LEU A 325 -2.37 -15.90 -4.08
C LEU A 325 -3.16 -16.89 -3.21
N PHE A 326 -2.53 -17.44 -2.18
CA PHE A 326 -3.18 -18.42 -1.30
C PHE A 326 -4.34 -17.80 -0.52
N ALA A 327 -4.17 -16.58 0.00
CA ALA A 327 -5.24 -15.82 0.64
C ALA A 327 -6.42 -15.55 -0.31
N SER A 328 -6.15 -15.23 -1.59
CA SER A 328 -7.20 -15.01 -2.58
C SER A 328 -8.02 -16.27 -2.84
N LEU A 329 -7.35 -17.43 -2.91
CA LEU A 329 -8.02 -18.72 -3.08
C LEU A 329 -8.84 -19.11 -1.84
N LEU A 330 -8.32 -18.85 -0.63
CA LEU A 330 -9.07 -19.08 0.61
C LEU A 330 -10.30 -18.17 0.72
N GLU A 331 -10.16 -16.87 0.46
CA GLU A 331 -11.28 -15.90 0.48
C GLU A 331 -12.33 -16.28 -0.57
N ALA A 332 -11.91 -16.65 -1.78
CA ALA A 332 -12.81 -17.14 -2.83
C ALA A 332 -13.49 -18.48 -2.46
N ALA A 333 -12.85 -19.33 -1.65
CA ALA A 333 -13.44 -20.55 -1.09
C ALA A 333 -14.32 -20.29 0.15
N SER A 334 -14.68 -19.03 0.44
CA SER A 334 -15.50 -18.62 1.59
C SER A 334 -14.90 -18.99 2.95
N LEU A 335 -13.57 -18.94 3.06
CA LEU A 335 -12.83 -19.04 4.31
C LEU A 335 -12.34 -17.65 4.73
N HIS A 336 -11.95 -17.49 6.00
CA HIS A 336 -11.40 -16.24 6.53
C HIS A 336 -9.86 -16.30 6.58
N PRO A 337 -9.15 -15.90 5.52
CA PRO A 337 -7.70 -15.83 5.53
C PRO A 337 -7.18 -14.58 6.26
N ALA A 338 -5.89 -14.62 6.60
CA ALA A 338 -5.12 -13.48 7.02
C ALA A 338 -3.76 -13.48 6.34
N ILE A 339 -3.24 -12.27 6.11
CA ILE A 339 -1.86 -12.05 5.65
C ILE A 339 -1.00 -11.92 6.91
N VAL A 340 0.03 -12.74 7.06
CA VAL A 340 0.97 -12.63 8.18
C VAL A 340 2.27 -12.01 7.68
N VAL A 341 2.68 -10.93 8.34
CA VAL A 341 3.91 -10.20 8.04
C VAL A 341 4.79 -10.19 9.28
N VAL A 342 6.00 -10.73 9.12
CA VAL A 342 7.09 -10.73 10.12
C VAL A 342 8.31 -10.06 9.49
N PRO A 343 9.38 -9.75 10.25
CA PRO A 343 10.57 -9.16 9.66
C PRO A 343 11.12 -9.99 8.49
N GLY A 344 11.28 -9.34 7.33
CA GLY A 344 11.82 -9.96 6.12
C GLY A 344 10.95 -11.03 5.44
N HIS A 345 9.75 -11.34 5.96
CA HIS A 345 8.97 -12.47 5.45
C HIS A 345 7.46 -12.29 5.55
N ALA A 346 6.73 -13.03 4.71
CA ALA A 346 5.29 -13.13 4.76
C ALA A 346 4.82 -14.55 4.47
N PHE A 347 3.74 -14.94 5.13
CA PHE A 347 3.08 -16.23 4.95
C PHE A 347 1.58 -16.10 5.24
N VAL A 348 0.80 -17.15 4.93
CA VAL A 348 -0.67 -17.09 5.02
C VAL A 348 -1.17 -17.74 6.29
N ALA A 349 -2.31 -17.24 6.79
CA ALA A 349 -3.08 -17.87 7.84
C ALA A 349 -4.57 -17.96 7.48
N TRP A 350 -5.32 -18.78 8.20
CA TRP A 350 -6.79 -18.81 8.13
C TRP A 350 -7.41 -19.24 9.45
N GLU A 351 -8.65 -18.84 9.71
CA GLU A 351 -9.37 -19.35 10.88
C GLU A 351 -9.76 -20.81 10.70
N ARG A 352 -9.49 -21.64 11.72
CA ARG A 352 -9.83 -23.08 11.73
C ARG A 352 -11.33 -23.35 11.72
N SER A 353 -12.11 -22.39 12.23
CA SER A 353 -13.57 -22.37 12.20
C SER A 353 -14.03 -20.92 12.16
N ALA A 354 -15.17 -20.64 11.52
CA ALA A 354 -15.69 -19.29 11.34
C ALA A 354 -15.75 -18.53 12.67
N ASP A 355 -15.16 -17.33 12.69
CA ASP A 355 -15.22 -16.37 13.78
C ASP A 355 -14.67 -16.89 15.12
N SER A 356 -13.76 -17.87 15.06
CA SER A 356 -13.22 -18.49 16.26
C SER A 356 -12.00 -17.80 16.83
N GLY A 357 -11.33 -16.93 16.06
CA GLY A 357 -10.04 -16.36 16.44
C GLY A 357 -8.91 -17.39 16.58
N ARG A 358 -9.14 -18.65 16.18
CA ARG A 358 -8.12 -19.72 16.21
C ARG A 358 -7.56 -19.91 14.82
N TRP A 359 -6.27 -19.67 14.66
CA TRP A 359 -5.60 -19.63 13.37
C TRP A 359 -4.84 -20.91 13.05
N ALA A 360 -4.78 -21.24 11.77
CA ALA A 360 -3.78 -22.12 11.17
C ALA A 360 -2.88 -21.29 10.27
N TYR A 361 -1.63 -21.71 10.11
CA TYR A 361 -0.58 -20.99 9.40
C TYR A 361 0.07 -21.91 8.38
N LEU A 362 0.54 -21.36 7.26
CA LEU A 362 1.16 -22.13 6.19
C LEU A 362 2.28 -21.33 5.54
N GLU A 363 3.48 -21.91 5.49
CA GLU A 363 4.63 -21.35 4.78
C GLU A 363 4.44 -21.50 3.26
N THR A 364 4.12 -20.41 2.57
CA THR A 364 3.80 -20.45 1.14
C THR A 364 5.03 -20.61 0.25
N THR A 365 6.25 -20.35 0.74
CA THR A 365 7.47 -20.58 -0.06
C THR A 365 7.75 -22.07 -0.27
N MET A 366 7.11 -22.93 0.52
CA MET A 366 7.27 -24.38 0.50
C MET A 366 6.31 -25.10 -0.47
N ILE A 367 5.43 -24.36 -1.18
CA ILE A 367 4.43 -24.94 -2.10
C ILE A 367 5.08 -25.85 -3.15
N GLY A 368 6.13 -25.37 -3.83
CA GLY A 368 6.79 -26.13 -4.90
C GLY A 368 7.63 -27.32 -4.41
N THR A 369 8.11 -27.28 -3.16
CA THR A 369 9.20 -28.17 -2.70
C THR A 369 8.81 -29.17 -1.62
N ASN A 370 7.75 -28.92 -0.84
CA ASN A 370 7.44 -29.70 0.37
C ASN A 370 6.01 -30.21 0.37
N THR A 371 5.67 -30.99 1.40
CA THR A 371 4.29 -31.40 1.66
C THR A 371 3.50 -30.30 2.38
N PHE A 372 2.18 -30.32 2.25
CA PHE A 372 1.30 -29.41 3.00
C PHE A 372 1.51 -29.51 4.52
N ALA A 373 1.76 -30.72 5.05
CA ALA A 373 1.95 -30.93 6.48
C ALA A 373 3.21 -30.23 7.01
N GLU A 374 4.33 -30.38 6.29
CA GLU A 374 5.58 -29.69 6.63
C GLU A 374 5.42 -28.17 6.52
N ALA A 375 4.82 -27.68 5.43
CA ALA A 375 4.57 -26.25 5.25
C ALA A 375 3.69 -25.65 6.36
N GLN A 376 2.71 -26.42 6.84
CA GLN A 376 1.83 -26.00 7.94
C GLN A 376 2.55 -26.02 9.30
N GLU A 377 3.40 -27.04 9.56
CA GLU A 377 4.21 -27.10 10.77
C GLU A 377 5.19 -25.91 10.84
N ILE A 378 5.94 -25.67 9.77
CA ILE A 378 6.93 -24.58 9.69
C ILE A 378 6.24 -23.22 9.80
N GLY A 379 5.12 -23.02 9.11
CA GLY A 379 4.32 -21.79 9.22
C GLY A 379 3.81 -21.56 10.66
N GLY A 380 3.36 -22.63 11.34
CA GLY A 380 2.92 -22.58 12.73
C GLY A 380 4.03 -22.17 13.69
N ARG A 381 5.23 -22.76 13.57
CA ARG A 381 6.39 -22.44 14.40
C ARG A 381 6.88 -21.01 14.21
N LYS A 382 6.95 -20.54 12.95
CA LYS A 382 7.29 -19.14 12.64
C LYS A 382 6.29 -18.18 13.27
N ALA A 383 4.99 -18.47 13.17
CA ALA A 383 3.95 -17.65 13.78
C ALA A 383 4.07 -17.59 15.31
N GLU A 384 4.19 -18.74 15.97
CA GLU A 384 4.32 -18.82 17.43
C GLU A 384 5.54 -18.04 17.95
N PHE A 385 6.69 -18.19 17.28
CA PHE A 385 7.91 -17.46 17.64
C PHE A 385 7.73 -15.94 17.54
N TRP A 386 7.25 -15.44 16.40
CA TRP A 386 7.14 -14.01 16.17
C TRP A 386 5.99 -13.37 16.94
N GLU A 387 4.87 -14.07 17.12
CA GLU A 387 3.75 -13.60 17.95
C GLU A 387 4.20 -13.41 19.41
N LYS A 388 5.04 -14.31 19.93
CA LYS A 388 5.68 -14.14 21.24
C LYS A 388 6.62 -12.93 21.29
N GLN A 389 7.48 -12.76 20.28
CA GLN A 389 8.40 -11.61 20.22
C GLN A 389 7.69 -10.26 20.11
N ALA A 390 6.52 -10.23 19.47
CA ALA A 390 5.68 -9.04 19.37
C ALA A 390 4.98 -8.73 20.70
N ALA A 391 4.52 -9.75 21.43
CA ALA A 391 3.93 -9.59 22.76
C ALA A 391 4.93 -9.09 23.81
N ASP A 392 6.19 -9.54 23.73
CA ASP A 392 7.25 -9.19 24.67
C ASP A 392 7.99 -7.87 24.29
N GLY A 393 7.66 -7.26 23.14
CA GLY A 393 8.45 -6.15 22.59
C GLY A 393 7.73 -5.29 21.54
N ASP A 394 8.27 -5.25 20.32
CA ASP A 394 7.75 -4.42 19.23
C ASP A 394 6.62 -5.16 18.49
N ALA A 395 5.41 -4.60 18.57
CA ALA A 395 4.23 -5.13 17.89
C ALA A 395 4.41 -5.29 16.36
N ASN A 396 5.34 -4.56 15.74
CA ASN A 396 5.64 -4.70 14.31
C ASN A 396 6.37 -6.01 13.96
N LYS A 397 6.89 -6.75 14.95
CA LYS A 397 7.53 -8.06 14.73
C LYS A 397 6.54 -9.14 14.29
N PHE A 398 5.25 -8.97 14.56
CA PHE A 398 4.22 -9.87 14.08
C PHE A 398 2.93 -9.11 13.80
N ARG A 399 2.58 -9.02 12.51
CA ARG A 399 1.31 -8.47 12.07
C ARG A 399 0.52 -9.57 11.41
N ARG A 400 -0.64 -9.89 11.96
CA ARG A 400 -1.66 -10.70 11.31
C ARG A 400 -2.76 -9.76 10.85
N TRP A 401 -3.00 -9.73 9.55
CA TRP A 401 -4.06 -8.92 8.93
C TRP A 401 -5.20 -9.83 8.46
N PRO A 402 -6.21 -10.11 9.31
CA PRO A 402 -7.43 -10.80 8.90
C PRO A 402 -8.11 -10.07 7.75
N LEU A 403 -8.35 -10.74 6.62
CA LEU A 403 -9.00 -10.06 5.49
C LEU A 403 -10.40 -9.57 5.85
N LYS A 404 -11.15 -10.33 6.65
CA LYS A 404 -12.45 -9.89 7.17
C LYS A 404 -12.36 -8.51 7.82
N GLU A 405 -11.37 -8.29 8.69
CA GLU A 405 -11.14 -7.01 9.36
C GLU A 405 -10.67 -5.92 8.38
N LEU A 406 -9.75 -6.26 7.47
CA LEU A 406 -9.33 -5.33 6.42
C LEU A 406 -10.52 -4.85 5.58
N ARG A 407 -11.47 -5.74 5.23
CA ARG A 407 -12.67 -5.39 4.47
C ARG A 407 -13.65 -4.54 5.29
N THR A 408 -13.91 -4.91 6.55
CA THR A 408 -15.02 -4.32 7.32
C THR A 408 -14.61 -3.11 8.16
N ALA A 409 -13.43 -3.14 8.78
CA ALA A 409 -12.97 -2.09 9.69
C ALA A 409 -12.10 -1.05 8.97
N TYR A 410 -11.26 -1.50 8.02
CA TYR A 410 -10.35 -0.62 7.28
C TYR A 410 -10.88 -0.21 5.90
N GLY A 411 -11.98 -0.82 5.41
CA GLY A 411 -12.54 -0.52 4.10
C GLY A 411 -11.62 -0.87 2.91
N ILE A 412 -10.65 -1.76 3.12
CA ILE A 412 -9.68 -2.15 2.08
C ILE A 412 -10.35 -3.12 1.12
N THR A 413 -10.69 -2.64 -0.08
CA THR A 413 -11.24 -3.47 -1.16
C THR A 413 -10.16 -3.96 -2.12
N PRO A 414 -10.39 -5.08 -2.83
CA PRO A 414 -9.48 -5.54 -3.88
C PRO A 414 -9.16 -4.46 -4.91
N LEU A 415 -7.94 -4.50 -5.45
CA LEU A 415 -7.44 -3.64 -6.52
C LEU A 415 -8.07 -3.97 -7.88
N GLU A 416 -8.48 -5.22 -8.11
CA GLU A 416 -9.12 -5.72 -9.35
C GLU A 416 -10.12 -6.85 -9.13
#